data_AF-A0A7V0W146-F1
#
_entry.id   AF-A0A7V0W146-F1
#
_cell.length_a   1.000
_cell.length_b   1.000
_cell.length_c   1.000
_cell.angle_alpha   90.00
_cell.angle_beta   90.00
_cell.angle_gamma   90.00
#
_symmetry.space_group_name_H-M   'P 1'
#
loop_
_entity.id
_entity.type
_entity.pdbx_description
1 polymer ?
#
loop_
_entity_poly.entity_id
_entity_poly.type
_entity_poly.pdbx_seq_one_letter_code
_entity_poly.pdbx_strand_id
1 'polypeptide(L)'
;YELKASKEAIEDKIGKSVTLFSYPYGDYNKRIIEFVEKCGYKLAFSLKPELLSDGCLIYNYNLPRIAIYCIDGMGAFKAKIGEAKRSFIYIQRLKNQIINRCSYAGIIFENFKL
;
A
#
# COMPACT_ATOMS: atom_id res chain seq x y z
N TYR A 1 -7.74 -16.54 8.59
CA TYR A 1 -7.55 -16.63 10.05
C TYR A 1 -6.85 -15.36 10.55
N GLU A 2 -5.65 -15.04 10.04
CA GLU A 2 -4.88 -13.86 10.49
C GLU A 2 -5.59 -12.50 10.35
N LEU A 3 -6.22 -12.21 9.21
CA LEU A 3 -6.90 -10.91 8.97
C LEU A 3 -7.98 -10.58 10.00
N LYS A 4 -8.75 -11.60 10.40
CA LYS A 4 -9.83 -11.48 11.38
C LYS A 4 -9.25 -11.35 12.80
N ALA A 5 -8.30 -12.20 13.15
CA ALA A 5 -7.65 -12.17 14.46
C ALA A 5 -6.92 -10.83 14.71
N SER A 6 -6.22 -10.30 13.70
CA SER A 6 -5.57 -8.98 13.80
C SER A 6 -6.58 -7.85 13.97
N LYS A 7 -7.77 -7.97 13.35
CA LYS A 7 -8.83 -6.98 13.48
C LYS A 7 -9.37 -6.96 14.90
N GLU A 8 -9.81 -8.12 15.39
CA GLU A 8 -10.37 -8.30 16.74
C GLU A 8 -9.39 -7.83 17.80
N ALA A 9 -8.11 -8.21 17.69
CA ALA A 9 -7.07 -7.79 18.63
C ALA A 9 -6.84 -6.26 18.68
N ILE A 10 -7.06 -5.54 17.57
CA ILE A 10 -6.97 -4.07 17.56
C ILE A 10 -8.26 -3.48 18.14
N GLU A 11 -9.42 -3.96 17.70
CA GLU A 11 -10.74 -3.50 18.17
C GLU A 11 -10.89 -3.65 19.68
N ASP A 12 -10.45 -4.78 20.26
CA ASP A 12 -10.45 -5.05 21.69
C ASP A 12 -9.58 -4.06 22.48
N LYS A 13 -8.45 -3.62 21.90
CA LYS A 13 -7.52 -2.69 22.55
C LYS A 13 -7.96 -1.23 22.49
N ILE A 14 -8.59 -0.82 21.39
CA ILE A 14 -8.93 0.59 21.15
C ILE A 14 -10.40 0.90 21.40
N GLY A 15 -11.25 -0.11 21.56
CA GLY A 15 -12.70 0.03 21.78
C GLY A 15 -13.46 0.63 20.59
N LYS A 16 -12.89 0.54 19.38
CA LYS A 16 -13.45 1.13 18.15
C LYS A 16 -13.35 0.14 17.01
N SER A 17 -14.32 0.17 16.10
CA SER A 17 -14.29 -0.70 14.92
C SER A 17 -13.19 -0.32 13.93
N VAL A 18 -12.48 -1.33 13.46
CA VAL A 18 -11.45 -1.24 12.43
C VAL A 18 -12.08 -1.57 11.07
N THR A 19 -12.23 -0.55 10.24
CA THR A 19 -12.90 -0.67 8.93
C THR A 19 -11.95 -0.52 7.75
N LEU A 20 -10.68 -0.21 7.99
CA LEU A 20 -9.68 0.06 6.97
C LEU A 20 -8.54 -0.96 7.05
N PHE A 21 -8.03 -1.39 5.91
CA PHE A 21 -6.93 -2.36 5.82
C PHE A 21 -5.74 -1.80 5.03
N SER A 22 -4.52 -2.22 5.36
CA SER A 22 -3.31 -1.87 4.62
C SER A 22 -2.55 -3.15 4.29
N TYR A 23 -2.38 -3.43 3.00
CA TYR A 23 -1.63 -4.61 2.58
C TYR A 23 -0.15 -4.49 2.97
N PRO A 24 0.45 -5.53 3.57
CA PRO A 24 1.90 -5.62 3.71
C PRO A 24 2.57 -5.44 2.35
N TYR A 25 3.58 -4.57 2.27
CA TYR A 25 4.27 -4.20 1.03
C TYR A 25 3.36 -3.67 -0.10
N GLY A 26 2.08 -3.41 0.17
CA GLY A 26 1.10 -3.04 -0.85
C GLY A 26 0.63 -4.20 -1.73
N ASP A 27 0.91 -5.45 -1.34
CA ASP A 27 0.60 -6.64 -2.13
C ASP A 27 -0.77 -7.21 -1.91
N TYR A 28 -1.42 -7.52 -3.02
CA TYR A 28 -2.72 -8.15 -3.02
C TYR A 28 -2.92 -8.96 -4.30
N ASN A 29 -3.82 -9.93 -4.20
CA ASN A 29 -4.43 -10.60 -5.33
C ASN A 29 -5.94 -10.69 -5.08
N LYS A 30 -6.69 -11.21 -6.06
CA LYS A 30 -8.15 -11.34 -5.96
C LYS A 30 -8.59 -12.10 -4.70
N ARG A 31 -7.90 -13.19 -4.36
CA ARG A 31 -8.19 -14.01 -3.18
C ARG A 31 -8.01 -13.23 -1.87
N ILE A 32 -6.95 -12.42 -1.75
CA ILE A 32 -6.74 -11.59 -0.55
C ILE A 32 -7.82 -10.51 -0.45
N ILE A 33 -8.18 -9.86 -1.57
CA ILE A 33 -9.27 -8.87 -1.59
C ILE A 33 -10.58 -9.49 -1.06
N GLU A 34 -10.95 -10.68 -1.55
CA GLU A 34 -12.15 -11.38 -1.09
C GLU A 34 -12.11 -11.70 0.41
N PHE A 35 -10.93 -12.03 0.96
CA PHE A 35 -10.79 -12.24 2.40
C PHE A 35 -10.91 -10.95 3.21
N VAL A 36 -10.33 -9.85 2.71
CA VAL A 36 -10.45 -8.53 3.35
C VAL A 36 -11.92 -8.11 3.40
N GLU A 37 -12.65 -8.25 2.30
CA GLU A 37 -14.09 -7.99 2.25
C GLU A 37 -14.89 -8.89 3.22
N LYS A 38 -14.63 -10.20 3.21
CA LYS A 38 -15.29 -11.15 4.14
C LYS A 38 -15.01 -10.88 5.62
N CYS A 39 -13.90 -10.23 5.95
CA CYS A 39 -13.59 -9.82 7.33
C CYS A 39 -14.30 -8.50 7.73
N GLY A 40 -15.12 -7.92 6.85
CA GLY A 40 -15.89 -6.71 7.11
C GLY A 40 -15.04 -5.44 7.10
N TYR A 41 -13.90 -5.45 6.41
CA TYR A 41 -13.22 -4.20 6.05
C TYR A 41 -14.02 -3.50 4.95
N LYS A 42 -14.07 -2.16 4.99
CA LYS A 42 -14.78 -1.33 4.01
C LYS A 42 -13.87 -0.83 2.91
N LEU A 43 -12.59 -0.59 3.23
CA LEU A 43 -11.58 -0.12 2.28
C LEU A 43 -10.22 -0.75 2.55
N ALA A 44 -9.37 -0.85 1.53
CA ALA A 44 -7.98 -1.27 1.68
C ALA A 44 -7.00 -0.46 0.82
N PHE A 45 -5.79 -0.26 1.36
CA PHE A 45 -4.74 0.55 0.75
C PHE A 45 -3.57 -0.29 0.22
N SER A 46 -3.16 0.00 -1.01
CA SER A 46 -1.98 -0.57 -1.68
C SER A 46 -0.80 0.41 -1.70
N LEU A 47 0.33 0.00 -2.28
CA LEU A 47 1.50 0.86 -2.60
C LEU A 47 1.73 0.93 -4.12
N LYS A 48 0.66 0.83 -4.91
CA LYS A 48 0.68 0.80 -6.38
C LYS A 48 0.14 2.12 -6.95
N PRO A 49 0.98 3.17 -7.07
CA PRO A 49 0.54 4.52 -7.45
C PRO A 49 0.10 4.65 -8.91
N GLU A 50 0.32 3.64 -9.74
CA GLU A 50 -0.23 3.55 -11.10
C GLU A 50 -1.76 3.59 -11.14
N LEU A 51 -2.46 3.22 -10.06
CA LEU A 51 -3.93 3.28 -10.00
C LEU A 51 -4.48 4.69 -9.73
N LEU A 52 -3.61 5.71 -9.64
CA LEU A 52 -4.01 7.11 -9.42
C LEU A 52 -4.61 7.78 -10.67
N SER A 53 -4.73 7.07 -11.80
CA SER A 53 -5.38 7.56 -13.02
C SER A 53 -6.81 7.04 -13.12
N ASP A 54 -7.75 7.99 -13.18
CA ASP A 54 -9.20 7.89 -13.40
C ASP A 54 -10.01 7.10 -12.36
N GLY A 55 -10.81 7.82 -11.57
CA GLY A 55 -11.89 7.28 -10.75
C GLY A 55 -11.48 6.43 -9.54
N CYS A 56 -10.81 7.03 -8.54
CA CYS A 56 -10.42 6.36 -7.28
C CYS A 56 -11.56 5.58 -6.58
N LEU A 57 -12.82 5.97 -6.80
CA LEU A 57 -14.00 5.34 -6.20
C LEU A 57 -14.27 3.90 -6.69
N ILE A 58 -13.62 3.45 -7.78
CA ILE A 58 -13.74 2.08 -8.28
C ILE A 58 -12.87 1.11 -7.44
N TYR A 59 -11.90 1.63 -6.67
CA TYR A 59 -10.83 0.85 -6.04
C TYR A 59 -11.00 0.64 -4.54
N ASN A 60 -12.20 0.25 -4.08
CA ASN A 60 -12.51 0.12 -2.64
C ASN A 60 -11.46 -0.72 -1.88
N TYR A 61 -10.90 -1.76 -2.47
CA TYR A 61 -9.95 -2.66 -1.81
C TYR A 61 -8.51 -2.58 -2.35
N ASN A 62 -8.17 -1.52 -3.06
CA ASN A 62 -6.84 -1.33 -3.66
C ASN A 62 -6.48 0.15 -3.85
N LEU A 63 -6.96 1.01 -2.94
CA LEU A 63 -6.68 2.44 -2.94
C LEU A 63 -5.17 2.70 -3.04
N PRO A 64 -4.71 3.42 -4.08
CA PRO A 64 -3.28 3.65 -4.28
C PRO A 64 -2.69 4.59 -3.23
N ARG A 65 -1.45 4.32 -2.83
CA ARG A 65 -0.62 5.24 -2.05
C ARG A 65 0.78 5.36 -2.66
N ILE A 66 1.45 6.46 -2.34
CA ILE A 66 2.85 6.69 -2.66
C ILE A 66 3.63 6.65 -1.34
N ALA A 67 4.66 5.81 -1.24
CA ALA A 67 5.50 5.73 -0.05
C ALA A 67 6.45 6.94 0.02
N ILE A 68 6.76 7.39 1.22
CA ILE A 68 7.80 8.39 1.51
C ILE A 68 8.97 7.64 2.16
N TYR A 69 10.16 7.79 1.58
CA TYR A 69 11.38 7.09 1.98
C TYR A 69 12.37 8.07 2.62
N CYS A 70 13.29 7.56 3.43
CA CYS A 70 14.34 8.36 4.06
C CYS A 70 15.24 9.11 3.05
N ILE A 71 15.37 8.58 1.82
CA ILE A 71 16.13 9.20 0.73
C ILE A 71 15.35 10.30 -0.01
N ASP A 72 14.09 10.57 0.37
CA ASP A 72 13.31 11.65 -0.22
C ASP A 72 13.71 12.99 0.38
N GLY A 73 14.43 13.80 -0.39
CA GLY A 73 14.59 15.22 -0.07
C GLY A 73 13.28 16.00 -0.21
N MET A 74 13.28 17.26 0.26
CA MET A 74 12.09 18.12 0.30
C MET A 74 11.39 18.29 -1.06
N GLY A 75 12.16 18.32 -2.16
CA GLY A 75 11.57 18.34 -3.50
C GLY A 75 10.74 17.09 -3.78
N ALA A 76 11.32 15.90 -3.58
CA ALA A 76 10.64 14.63 -3.79
C ALA A 76 9.40 14.51 -2.91
N PHE A 77 9.50 14.94 -1.64
CA PHE A 77 8.37 15.03 -0.72
C PHE A 77 7.22 15.87 -1.30
N LYS A 78 7.49 17.13 -1.70
CA LYS A 78 6.50 18.03 -2.33
C LYS A 78 5.85 17.40 -3.57
N ALA A 79 6.62 16.70 -4.39
CA ALA A 79 6.06 15.97 -5.53
C ALA A 79 5.10 14.85 -5.11
N LYS A 80 5.46 14.07 -4.10
CA LYS A 80 4.66 12.94 -3.63
C LYS A 80 3.34 13.36 -2.99
N ILE A 81 3.27 14.54 -2.38
CA ILE A 81 2.04 15.12 -1.82
C ILE A 81 1.22 15.93 -2.85
N GLY A 82 1.70 16.08 -4.09
CA GLY A 82 0.96 16.73 -5.18
C GLY A 82 1.24 18.23 -5.38
N GLU A 83 2.23 18.80 -4.69
CA GLU A 83 2.59 20.23 -4.79
C GLU A 83 3.59 20.56 -5.92
N ALA A 84 4.01 19.56 -6.71
CA ALA A 84 5.00 19.75 -7.77
C ALA A 84 4.42 19.55 -9.18
N LYS A 85 5.21 19.94 -10.19
CA LYS A 85 4.89 19.73 -11.60
C LYS A 85 4.64 18.24 -11.89
N ARG A 86 3.69 17.96 -12.79
CA ARG A 86 3.27 16.60 -13.18
C ARG A 86 4.43 15.69 -13.63
N SER A 87 5.44 16.23 -14.31
CA SER A 87 6.64 15.51 -14.72
C SER A 87 7.45 14.99 -13.53
N PHE A 88 7.53 15.77 -12.45
CA PHE A 88 8.27 15.38 -11.26
C PHE A 88 7.51 14.30 -10.46
N ILE A 89 6.17 14.39 -10.40
CA ILE A 89 5.31 13.34 -9.86
C ILE A 89 5.53 12.02 -10.60
N TYR A 90 5.59 12.07 -11.94
CA TYR A 90 5.85 10.89 -12.77
C TYR A 90 7.20 10.23 -12.45
N ILE A 91 8.27 11.01 -12.32
CA ILE A 91 9.59 10.50 -11.91
C ILE A 91 9.52 9.82 -10.54
N GLN A 92 8.82 10.41 -9.57
CA GLN A 92 8.66 9.78 -8.25
C GLN A 92 7.85 8.47 -8.31
N ARG A 93 6.87 8.36 -9.22
CA ARG A 93 6.12 7.11 -9.44
C ARG A 93 7.02 6.01 -9.99
N LEU A 94 7.82 6.31 -11.00
CA LEU A 94 8.79 5.35 -11.56
C LEU A 94 9.80 4.88 -10.50
N LYS A 95 10.34 5.83 -9.71
CA LYS A 95 11.24 5.51 -8.59
C LYS A 95 10.57 4.56 -7.60
N ASN A 96 9.30 4.81 -7.25
CA ASN A 96 8.55 3.94 -6.34
C ASN A 96 8.37 2.52 -6.91
N GLN A 97 8.11 2.38 -8.21
CA GLN A 97 7.99 1.07 -8.86
C GLN A 97 9.31 0.28 -8.80
N ILE A 98 10.45 0.96 -8.99
CA ILE A 98 11.77 0.33 -8.87
C ILE A 98 12.01 -0.14 -7.44
N ILE A 99 11.77 0.72 -6.45
CA ILE A 99 11.95 0.35 -5.04
C ILE A 99 11.04 -0.81 -4.65
N ASN A 100 9.75 -0.76 -5.01
CA ASN A 100 8.82 -1.86 -4.74
C ASN A 100 9.29 -3.18 -5.34
N ARG A 101 9.83 -3.18 -6.57
CA ARG A 101 10.42 -4.39 -7.19
C ARG A 101 11.63 -4.90 -6.40
N CYS A 102 12.47 -4.02 -5.90
CA CYS A 102 13.64 -4.37 -5.11
C CYS A 102 13.32 -4.82 -3.68
N SER A 103 12.18 -4.43 -3.10
CA SER A 103 11.77 -4.88 -1.76
C SER A 103 11.68 -6.41 -1.64
N TYR A 104 11.36 -7.11 -2.73
CA TYR A 104 11.34 -8.58 -2.76
C TYR A 104 12.72 -9.23 -2.89
N ALA A 105 13.75 -8.47 -3.31
CA ALA A 105 15.08 -9.03 -3.49
C ALA A 105 15.62 -9.59 -2.17
N GLY A 106 15.38 -8.91 -1.04
CA GLY A 106 15.76 -9.39 0.29
C GLY A 106 15.12 -10.74 0.66
N ILE A 107 13.83 -10.92 0.36
CA ILE A 107 13.09 -12.17 0.59
C ILE A 107 13.64 -13.30 -0.29
N ILE A 108 14.01 -12.99 -1.54
CA ILE A 108 14.65 -13.96 -2.43
C ILE A 108 16.01 -14.38 -1.85
N PHE A 109 16.84 -13.43 -1.40
CA PHE A 109 18.14 -13.75 -0.80
C PHE A 109 18.04 -14.58 0.49
N GLU A 110 17.01 -14.37 1.32
CA GLU A 110 16.77 -15.22 2.51
C GLU A 110 16.35 -16.63 2.12
N ASN A 111 15.50 -16.80 1.11
CA ASN A 111 15.09 -18.13 0.61
C ASN A 111 16.21 -18.90 -0.11
N PHE A 112 17.28 -18.22 -0.56
CA PHE A 112 18.45 -18.84 -1.19
C PHE A 112 19.59 -19.16 -0.21
N LYS A 113 19.53 -18.68 1.04
CA LYS A 113 20.38 -19.18 2.12
C LYS A 113 19.79 -20.50 2.65
N LEU A 114 19.98 -21.58 1.88
CA LEU A 114 19.90 -22.96 2.37
C LEU A 114 21.23 -23.35 3.02
#